data_AF-A0A8T4JIV4-F1
#
_entry.id   AF-A0A8T4JIV4-F1
#
_cell.length_a   1.000
_cell.length_b   1.000
_cell.length_c   1.000
_cell.angle_alpha   90.00
_cell.angle_beta   90.00
_cell.angle_gamma   90.00
#
_symmetry.space_group_name_H-M   'P 1'
#
loop_
_entity.id
_entity.type
_entity.pdbx_description
1 polymer ?
#
loop_
_entity_poly.entity_id
_entity_poly.type
_entity_poly.pdbx_seq_one_letter_code
_entity_poly.pdbx_strand_id
1 'polypeptide(L)' 'MEQEHYIEWIELRTKDMVFRKYLKPGDAPEAVFPTTEEEFIVLEHCNLHGLWKT' A
#
# COMPACT_ATOMS: atom_id res chain seq x y z
N MET A 1 -6.20 -8.94 8.31
CA MET A 1 -5.44 -8.00 9.16
C MET A 1 -5.41 -8.56 10.57
N GLU A 2 -4.67 -9.65 10.71
CA GLU A 2 -4.39 -10.31 11.98
C GLU A 2 -2.90 -10.14 12.29
N GLN A 3 -2.48 -10.42 13.53
CA GLN A 3 -1.07 -10.24 13.92
C GLN A 3 -0.10 -11.03 13.03
N GLU A 4 -0.49 -12.23 12.59
CA GLU A 4 0.35 -13.11 11.79
C GLU A 4 0.15 -12.91 10.27
N HIS A 5 -0.94 -12.25 9.86
CA HIS A 5 -1.26 -12.06 8.44
C HIS A 5 -1.91 -10.69 8.18
N TYR A 6 -1.12 -9.78 7.64
CA TYR A 6 -1.54 -8.40 7.39
C TYR A 6 -0.75 -7.75 6.25
N ILE A 7 -1.32 -6.67 5.72
CA ILE A 7 -0.65 -5.78 4.77
C ILE A 7 0.28 -4.87 5.56
N GLU A 8 1.57 -4.92 5.28
CA GLU A 8 2.58 -4.10 5.96
C GLU A 8 2.58 -2.66 5.46
N TRP A 9 2.29 -2.49 4.17
CA TRP A 9 2.16 -1.17 3.55
C TRP A 9 1.37 -1.21 2.25
N ILE A 10 0.80 -0.05 1.93
CA ILE A 10 0.19 0.27 0.63
C ILE A 10 0.95 1.47 0.07
N GLU A 11 1.19 1.44 -1.24
CA GLU A 11 1.99 2.44 -1.94
C GLU A 11 1.33 2.86 -3.25
N LEU A 12 1.31 4.17 -3.49
CA LEU A 12 0.96 4.77 -4.78
C LEU A 12 2.24 5.39 -5.37
N ARG A 13 2.64 4.93 -6.56
CA ARG A 13 3.76 5.53 -7.30
C ARG A 13 3.22 6.26 -8.51
N THR A 14 3.57 7.53 -8.60
CA THR A 14 3.40 8.36 -9.80
C THR A 14 4.72 8.41 -10.56
N LYS A 15 4.78 9.20 -11.64
CA LYS A 15 6.02 9.46 -12.36
C LYS A 15 7.13 10.05 -11.47
N ASP A 16 6.78 11.01 -10.63
CA ASP A 16 7.75 11.84 -9.90
C ASP A 16 7.72 11.65 -8.38
N MET A 17 6.70 10.97 -7.85
CA MET A 17 6.50 10.80 -6.41
C MET A 17 6.12 9.36 -6.02
N VAL A 18 6.54 8.99 -4.82
CA VAL A 18 6.15 7.74 -4.15
C VAL A 18 5.48 8.08 -2.83
N PHE A 19 4.24 7.66 -2.68
CA PHE A 19 3.47 7.77 -1.44
C PHE A 19 3.34 6.40 -0.82
N ARG A 20 3.72 6.25 0.46
CA ARG A 20 3.60 4.98 1.18
C ARG A 20 2.94 5.18 2.53
N LYS A 21 1.94 4.35 2.82
CA LYS A 21 1.33 4.23 4.14
C LYS A 21 1.71 2.88 4.71
N TYR A 22 2.44 2.89 5.82
CA TYR A 22 2.66 1.70 6.64
C TYR A 22 1.41 1.43 7.47
N LEU A 23 1.05 0.16 7.57
CA LEU A 23 -0.07 -0.31 8.37
C LEU A 23 0.48 -1.21 9.48
N LYS A 24 -0.26 -1.27 10.58
CA LYS A 24 -0.02 -2.21 11.68
C LYS A 24 -1.05 -3.34 11.61
N PRO A 25 -0.77 -4.49 12.24
CA PRO A 25 -1.81 -5.50 12.42
C PRO A 25 -3.04 -4.93 13.11
N GLY A 26 -4.22 -5.27 12.58
CA GLY A 26 -5.51 -4.75 13.05
C GLY A 26 -5.95 -3.43 12.41
N ASP A 27 -5.08 -2.69 11.72
CA ASP A 27 -5.50 -1.56 10.89
C ASP A 27 -6.35 -2.07 9.72
N ALA A 28 -7.25 -1.23 9.21
CA ALA A 28 -7.93 -1.52 7.95
C ALA A 28 -6.89 -1.57 6.80
N PRO A 29 -6.98 -2.53 5.87
CA PRO A 29 -6.05 -2.68 4.74
C PRO A 29 -6.33 -1.64 3.66
N GLU A 30 -6.25 -0.36 4.02
CA GLU A 30 -6.59 0.76 3.16
C GLU A 30 -5.71 1.99 3.41
N ALA A 31 -5.49 2.74 2.34
CA ALA A 31 -4.74 3.98 2.34
C ALA A 31 -5.41 5.00 1.41
N VAL A 32 -5.34 6.27 1.80
CA VAL A 32 -5.81 7.39 1.00
C VAL A 32 -4.61 8.27 0.70
N PHE A 33 -4.34 8.50 -0.58
CA PHE A 33 -3.25 9.37 -1.04
C PHE A 33 -3.83 10.49 -1.90
N PRO A 34 -3.65 11.76 -1.51
CA PRO A 34 -4.01 12.86 -2.39
C PRO A 34 -3.00 12.91 -3.55
N THR A 35 -3.50 12.87 -4.78
CA THR A 35 -2.69 13.04 -5.99
C THR A 35 -3.48 13.79 -7.05
N THR A 36 -2.78 14.61 -7.83
CA THR A 36 -3.30 15.23 -9.07
C THR A 36 -2.84 14.50 -10.32
N GLU A 37 -1.98 13.48 -10.17
CA GLU A 37 -1.46 12.67 -11.26
C GLU A 37 -2.51 11.64 -11.73
N GLU A 38 -2.72 11.56 -13.03
CA GLU A 38 -3.65 10.60 -13.65
C GLU A 38 -3.00 9.24 -13.90
N GLU A 39 -1.67 9.21 -14.10
CA GLU A 39 -0.91 7.99 -14.32
C GLU A 39 -0.16 7.58 -13.05
N PHE A 40 -0.56 6.45 -12.48
CA PHE A 40 0.06 5.87 -11.30
C PHE A 40 -0.07 4.36 -11.29
N ILE A 41 0.75 3.72 -10.45
CA ILE A 41 0.61 2.31 -10.10
C ILE A 41 0.35 2.19 -8.60
N VAL A 42 -0.40 1.16 -8.23
CA VAL A 42 -0.67 0.84 -6.83
C VAL A 42 -0.02 -0.49 -6.49
N LEU A 43 0.62 -0.52 -5.33
CA LEU A 43 1.34 -1.66 -4.79
C LEU A 43 0.85 -1.91 -3.36
N GLU A 44 0.78 -3.17 -2.98
CA GLU A 44 0.65 -3.57 -1.57
C GLU A 44 1.66 -4.67 -1.25
N HIS A 45 2.03 -4.77 0.03
CA HIS A 45 2.88 -5.86 0.50
C HIS A 45 2.24 -6.56 1.67
N CYS A 46 1.96 -7.85 1.48
CA CYS A 46 1.53 -8.76 2.53
C CYS A 46 2.76 -9.42 3.17
N ASN A 47 2.81 -9.45 4.49
CA ASN A 47 3.94 -10.07 5.22
C ASN A 47 4.14 -11.57 4.86
N LEU A 48 3.07 -12.28 4.46
CA LEU A 48 3.12 -13.70 4.07
C LEU A 48 3.20 -13.93 2.56
N HIS A 49 2.59 -13.05 1.76
CA HIS A 49 2.39 -13.28 0.32
C HIS A 49 3.23 -12.33 -0.55
N GLY A 50 4.06 -11.50 0.06
CA GLY A 50 4.95 -10.58 -0.64
C GLY A 50 4.21 -9.46 -1.36
N LEU A 51 4.82 -8.99 -2.46
CA LEU A 51 4.40 -7.83 -3.21
C LEU A 51 3.31 -8.14 -4.24
N TRP A 52 2.27 -7.33 -4.26
CA TRP A 52 1.22 -7.34 -5.28
C TRP A 52 1.14 -5.98 -5.98
N LYS A 53 0.81 -6.00 -7.27
CA LYS A 53 0.70 -4.81 -8.13
C LYS A 53 -0.58 -4.90 -8.98
N THR A 54 -1.29 -3.78 -9.13
CA THR A 54 -2.35 -3.62 -10.15
C THR A 54 -1.99 -2.60 -11.22
#